data_AF-A0A946ELC8-F1
#
_entry.id   AF-A0A946ELC8-F1
#
_cell.length_a   1.000
_cell.length_b   1.000
_cell.length_c   1.000
_cell.angle_alpha   90.00
_cell.angle_beta   90.00
_cell.angle_gamma   90.00
#
_symmetry.space_group_name_H-M   'P 1'
#
loop_
_entity.id
_entity.type
_entity.pdbx_description
1 polymer ?
#
loop_
_entity_poly.entity_id
_entity_poly.type
_entity_poly.pdbx_seq_one_letter_code
_entity_poly.pdbx_strand_id
1 'polypeptide(L)'
;MSEASSKESWLQEQSKLILGEVRESFPQFRGELEGTTINISRRLTRSAGNACPKTRTIGISEPIFSLDENVSQFRNTVLHEIAHVIAGPDARPHGKVWRNIFLQLGGNGERCHQLRARGQHHSHVARCQRCQQDVMVGTRIWNRLSKGSKDYYHPGCRGTITVPGTELSDVDEGWWSHWGRKLYQAVLFSDRDRG
;
A
#
# COMPACT_ATOMS: atom_id res chain seq x y z
N MET A 1 16.59 14.14 -11.10
CA MET A 1 16.49 13.03 -10.12
C MET A 1 15.01 12.81 -9.84
N SER A 2 14.48 11.61 -10.08
CA SER A 2 13.04 11.33 -9.94
C SER A 2 12.61 11.28 -8.47
N GLU A 3 11.38 11.71 -8.16
CA GLU A 3 10.80 11.70 -6.80
C GLU A 3 10.91 10.32 -6.11
N ALA A 4 10.82 9.23 -6.88
CA ALA A 4 10.97 7.86 -6.38
C ALA A 4 12.36 7.60 -5.76
N SER A 5 13.42 8.17 -6.34
CA SER A 5 14.79 8.03 -5.82
C SER A 5 14.97 8.79 -4.51
N SER A 6 14.23 9.89 -4.31
CA SER A 6 14.27 10.68 -3.08
C SER A 6 13.59 9.94 -1.92
N LYS A 7 12.44 9.32 -2.19
CA LYS A 7 11.66 8.62 -1.15
C LYS A 7 12.35 7.34 -0.66
N GLU A 8 12.95 6.56 -1.56
CA GLU A 8 13.74 5.38 -1.17
C GLU A 8 14.95 5.75 -0.30
N SER A 9 15.66 6.84 -0.64
CA SER A 9 16.74 7.36 0.18
C SER A 9 16.25 7.75 1.58
N TRP A 10 15.11 8.43 1.66
CA TRP A 10 14.49 8.79 2.94
C TRP A 10 14.15 7.53 3.76
N LEU A 11 13.53 6.51 3.18
CA LEU A 11 13.22 5.26 3.88
C LEU A 11 14.48 4.59 4.43
N GLN A 12 15.56 4.56 3.64
CA GLN A 12 16.84 3.99 4.04
C GLN A 12 17.48 4.78 5.19
N GLU A 13 17.45 6.11 5.12
CA GLU A 13 17.98 7.00 6.16
C GLU A 13 17.18 6.87 7.46
N GLN A 14 15.86 6.96 7.40
CA GLN A 14 15.00 6.81 8.57
C GLN A 14 15.14 5.43 9.23
N SER A 15 15.29 4.37 8.44
CA SER A 15 15.56 3.03 8.97
C SER A 15 16.86 3.00 9.78
N LYS A 16 17.92 3.66 9.30
CA LYS A 16 19.21 3.74 10.00
C LYS A 16 19.08 4.56 11.29
N LEU A 17 18.39 5.69 11.25
CA LEU A 17 18.16 6.53 12.43
C LEU A 17 17.40 5.77 13.52
N ILE A 18 16.29 5.10 13.16
CA ILE A 18 15.50 4.32 14.12
C ILE A 18 16.35 3.18 14.72
N LEU A 19 17.11 2.45 13.90
CA LEU A 19 17.97 1.38 14.41
C LEU A 19 19.09 1.91 15.32
N GLY A 20 19.68 3.07 14.98
CA GLY A 20 20.68 3.74 15.80
C GLY A 20 20.11 4.17 17.16
N GLU A 21 18.96 4.83 17.14
CA GLU A 21 18.24 5.25 18.33
C GLU A 21 17.92 4.07 19.26
N VAL A 22 17.46 2.94 18.69
CA VAL A 22 17.19 1.73 19.48
C VAL A 22 18.49 1.17 20.10
N ARG A 23 19.60 1.13 19.35
CA ARG A 23 20.89 0.66 19.87
C ARG A 23 21.43 1.52 21.01
N GLU A 24 21.20 2.82 20.94
CA GLU A 24 21.63 3.79 21.96
C GLU A 24 20.73 3.73 23.19
N SER A 25 19.41 3.69 22.99
CA SER A 25 18.41 3.75 24.06
C SER A 25 18.24 2.43 24.81
N PHE A 26 18.57 1.29 24.17
CA PHE A 26 18.42 -0.04 24.76
C PHE A 26 19.73 -0.84 24.71
N PRO A 27 20.76 -0.47 25.49
CA PRO A 27 22.06 -1.14 25.49
C PRO A 27 21.99 -2.65 25.79
N GLN A 28 20.96 -3.09 26.52
CA GLN A 28 20.73 -4.50 26.82
C GLN A 28 20.45 -5.36 25.58
N PHE A 29 20.08 -4.77 24.44
CA PHE A 29 19.82 -5.49 23.18
C PHE A 29 20.97 -5.38 22.17
N ARG A 30 22.15 -4.89 22.59
CA ARG A 30 23.26 -4.62 21.68
C ARG A 30 23.74 -5.88 20.97
N GLY A 31 23.83 -7.02 21.67
CA GLY A 31 24.30 -8.28 21.10
C GLY A 31 23.36 -8.88 20.06
N GLU A 32 22.06 -8.73 20.28
CA GLU A 32 20.99 -9.17 19.36
C GLU A 32 20.93 -8.28 18.12
N LEU A 33 21.20 -6.98 18.27
CA LEU A 33 21.16 -6.00 17.19
C LEU A 33 22.48 -5.85 16.42
N GLU A 34 23.57 -6.46 16.89
CA GLU A 34 24.85 -6.44 16.21
C GLU A 34 24.74 -7.11 14.83
N GLY A 35 25.29 -6.50 13.80
CA GLY A 35 25.20 -7.03 12.43
C GLY A 35 23.80 -6.94 11.79
N THR A 36 22.79 -6.37 12.48
CA THR A 36 21.46 -6.19 11.89
C THR A 36 21.49 -5.26 10.69
N THR A 37 20.86 -5.69 9.59
CA THR A 37 20.75 -4.95 8.33
C THR A 37 19.30 -4.67 7.99
N ILE A 38 19.02 -3.46 7.48
CA ILE A 38 17.68 -3.06 6.99
C ILE A 38 17.79 -2.73 5.51
N ASN A 39 17.01 -3.43 4.69
CA ASN A 39 16.99 -3.31 3.25
C ASN A 39 15.62 -2.82 2.76
N ILE A 40 15.62 -1.79 1.92
CA ILE A 40 14.41 -1.33 1.24
C ILE A 40 14.13 -2.23 0.03
N SER A 41 12.93 -2.80 -0.04
CA SER A 41 12.53 -3.77 -1.05
C SER A 41 11.39 -3.25 -1.92
N ARG A 42 11.64 -3.18 -3.23
CA ARG A 42 10.62 -2.91 -4.26
C ARG A 42 9.71 -4.11 -4.55
N ARG A 43 10.06 -5.31 -4.05
CA ARG A 43 9.34 -6.56 -4.31
C ARG A 43 8.40 -6.95 -3.16
N LEU A 44 8.59 -6.35 -1.99
CA LEU A 44 7.76 -6.63 -0.83
C LEU A 44 6.45 -5.84 -0.94
N THR A 45 5.39 -6.46 -1.46
CA THR A 45 4.10 -5.80 -1.73
C THR A 45 2.95 -6.33 -0.88
N ARG A 46 3.16 -7.42 -0.13
CA ARG A 46 2.11 -8.10 0.67
C ARG A 46 2.20 -7.81 2.16
N SER A 47 3.31 -7.27 2.64
CA SER A 47 3.51 -6.84 4.02
C SER A 47 4.36 -5.58 4.04
N ALA A 48 4.17 -4.74 5.07
CA ALA A 48 4.91 -3.49 5.23
C ALA A 48 6.38 -3.72 5.59
N GLY A 49 6.64 -4.78 6.35
CA GLY A 49 7.98 -5.26 6.68
C GLY A 49 8.03 -6.78 6.72
N ASN A 50 9.26 -7.30 6.83
CA ASN A 50 9.54 -8.65 7.26
C ASN A 50 10.91 -8.70 7.96
N ALA A 51 11.09 -9.69 8.82
CA ALA A 51 12.35 -9.94 9.52
C ALA A 51 12.76 -11.41 9.39
N CYS A 52 14.06 -11.64 9.30
CA CYS A 52 14.70 -12.93 9.49
C CYS A 52 15.59 -12.84 10.74
N PRO A 53 15.12 -13.28 11.92
CA PRO A 53 15.89 -13.18 13.16
C PRO A 53 17.22 -13.95 13.11
N LYS A 54 17.25 -15.10 12.42
CA LYS A 54 18.45 -15.93 12.27
C LYS A 54 19.59 -15.20 11.55
N THR A 55 19.29 -14.42 10.52
CA THR A 55 20.29 -13.66 9.75
C THR A 55 20.31 -12.17 10.10
N ARG A 56 19.50 -11.75 11.07
CA ARG A 56 19.34 -10.34 11.51
C ARG A 56 19.06 -9.39 10.35
N THR A 57 18.26 -9.85 9.39
CA THR A 57 17.92 -9.09 8.19
C THR A 57 16.48 -8.62 8.27
N ILE A 58 16.25 -7.33 8.02
CA ILE A 58 14.93 -6.71 7.95
C ILE A 58 14.71 -6.21 6.53
N GLY A 59 13.56 -6.53 5.95
CA GLY A 59 13.08 -5.95 4.71
C GLY A 59 11.94 -4.98 4.98
N ILE A 60 11.97 -3.82 4.33
CA ILE A 60 10.91 -2.82 4.40
C ILE A 60 10.34 -2.57 3.01
N SER A 61 9.02 -2.47 2.90
CA SER A 61 8.32 -2.30 1.63
C SER A 61 8.41 -0.87 1.11
N GLU A 62 9.14 -0.67 0.01
CA GLU A 62 9.06 0.60 -0.74
C GLU A 62 7.65 0.82 -1.31
N PRO A 63 6.98 -0.15 -1.95
CA PRO A 63 5.67 0.10 -2.55
C PRO A 63 4.61 0.55 -1.55
N ILE A 64 4.66 0.07 -0.29
CA ILE A 64 3.73 0.48 0.77
C ILE A 64 4.09 1.88 1.27
N PHE A 65 5.34 2.13 1.63
CA PHE A 65 5.74 3.40 2.23
C PHE A 65 5.99 4.53 1.23
N SER A 66 5.94 4.23 -0.06
CA SER A 66 5.87 5.24 -1.11
C SER A 66 4.52 5.96 -1.19
N LEU A 67 3.48 5.46 -0.50
CA LEU A 67 2.22 6.17 -0.32
C LEU A 67 2.29 7.05 0.94
N ASP A 68 1.98 8.35 0.82
CA ASP A 68 2.08 9.31 1.94
C ASP A 68 1.18 8.94 3.12
N GLU A 69 0.00 8.36 2.86
CA GLU A 69 -0.93 7.88 3.90
C GLU A 69 -0.31 6.84 4.86
N ASN A 70 0.68 6.09 4.39
CA ASN A 70 1.33 5.04 5.17
C ASN A 70 2.58 5.52 5.92
N VAL A 71 3.09 6.71 5.62
CA VAL A 71 4.37 7.21 6.17
C VAL A 71 4.32 7.31 7.71
N SER A 72 3.16 7.68 8.27
CA SER A 72 2.95 7.74 9.73
C SER A 72 3.14 6.38 10.44
N GLN A 73 2.95 5.27 9.72
CA GLN A 73 3.08 3.90 10.24
C GLN A 73 4.51 3.34 10.09
N PHE A 74 5.40 4.08 9.43
CA PHE A 74 6.75 3.62 9.10
C PHE A 74 7.55 3.26 10.36
N ARG A 75 7.63 4.18 11.33
CA ARG A 75 8.37 3.95 12.57
C ARG A 75 7.88 2.72 13.31
N ASN A 76 6.55 2.62 13.51
CA ASN A 76 5.95 1.47 14.19
C ASN A 76 6.28 0.15 13.48
N THR A 77 6.31 0.15 12.14
CA THR A 77 6.68 -1.02 11.34
C THR A 77 8.15 -1.38 11.50
N VAL A 78 9.07 -0.41 11.47
CA VAL A 78 10.50 -0.69 11.69
C VAL A 78 10.72 -1.27 13.08
N LEU A 79 10.10 -0.70 14.12
CA LEU A 79 10.16 -1.21 15.49
C LEU A 79 9.57 -2.63 15.62
N HIS A 80 8.50 -2.93 14.88
CA HIS A 80 7.90 -4.27 14.82
C HIS A 80 8.91 -5.32 14.33
N GLU A 81 9.62 -5.02 13.24
CA GLU A 81 10.61 -5.92 12.66
C GLU A 81 11.88 -6.02 13.52
N ILE A 82 12.33 -4.90 14.11
CA ILE A 82 13.43 -4.90 15.09
C ILE A 82 13.10 -5.78 16.29
N ALA A 83 11.86 -5.72 16.80
CA ALA A 83 11.42 -6.56 17.91
C ALA A 83 11.48 -8.06 17.56
N HIS A 84 11.23 -8.47 16.30
CA HIS A 84 11.45 -9.85 15.87
C HIS A 84 12.92 -10.25 15.90
N VAL A 85 13.82 -9.35 15.47
CA VAL A 85 15.26 -9.61 15.52
C VAL A 85 15.74 -9.78 16.96
N ILE A 86 15.33 -8.90 17.87
CA ILE A 86 15.70 -8.97 19.30
C ILE A 86 15.11 -10.22 19.97
N ALA A 87 13.85 -10.56 19.66
CA ALA A 87 13.22 -11.74 20.23
C ALA A 87 13.93 -13.05 19.81
N GLY A 88 14.59 -13.05 18.65
CA GLY A 88 15.36 -14.18 18.16
C GLY A 88 14.52 -15.28 17.50
N PRO A 89 15.19 -16.28 16.87
CA PRO A 89 14.52 -17.30 16.06
C PRO A 89 13.67 -18.29 16.86
N ASP A 90 13.97 -18.49 18.14
CA ASP A 90 13.27 -19.45 19.00
C ASP A 90 12.03 -18.85 19.66
N ALA A 91 11.87 -17.53 19.60
CA ALA A 91 10.68 -16.87 20.14
C ALA A 91 9.47 -17.14 19.25
N ARG A 92 8.32 -17.43 19.90
CA ARG A 92 7.04 -17.54 19.21
C ARG A 92 6.73 -16.24 18.46
N PRO A 93 6.44 -16.28 17.14
CA PRO A 93 6.06 -15.10 16.38
C PRO A 93 4.88 -14.37 17.02
N HIS A 94 5.04 -13.07 17.24
CA HIS A 94 4.06 -12.21 17.91
C HIS A 94 3.62 -12.72 19.30
N GLY A 95 4.45 -13.51 19.97
CA GLY A 95 4.22 -14.02 21.33
C GLY A 95 4.50 -12.98 22.42
N LYS A 96 4.43 -13.41 23.69
CA LYS A 96 4.61 -12.53 24.86
C LYS A 96 5.98 -11.84 24.86
N VAL A 97 7.06 -12.57 24.54
CA VAL A 97 8.43 -12.03 24.47
C VAL A 97 8.51 -10.90 23.45
N TRP A 98 8.10 -11.19 22.20
CA TRP A 98 8.06 -10.20 21.13
C TRP A 98 7.20 -8.98 21.50
N ARG A 99 6.00 -9.20 22.05
CA ARG A 99 5.07 -8.10 22.38
C ARG A 99 5.66 -7.18 23.44
N ASN A 100 6.29 -7.75 24.46
CA ASN A 100 6.93 -6.98 25.52
C ASN A 100 8.09 -6.13 24.98
N ILE A 101 8.95 -6.72 24.13
CA ILE A 101 10.03 -5.98 23.47
C ILE A 101 9.44 -4.86 22.60
N PHE A 102 8.45 -5.18 21.78
CA PHE A 102 7.86 -4.20 20.86
C PHE A 102 7.25 -3.00 21.59
N LEU A 103 6.53 -3.24 22.71
CA LEU A 103 6.03 -2.17 23.58
C LEU A 103 7.17 -1.40 24.25
N GLN A 104 8.21 -2.09 24.72
CA GLN A 104 9.38 -1.46 25.33
C GLN A 104 10.11 -0.52 24.37
N LEU A 105 10.17 -0.87 23.07
CA LEU A 105 10.74 -0.02 22.03
C LEU A 105 9.87 1.21 21.67
N GLY A 106 8.68 1.35 22.27
CA GLY A 106 7.72 2.41 21.95
C GLY A 106 6.78 2.09 20.79
N GLY A 107 6.69 0.82 20.38
CA GLY A 107 5.67 0.34 19.46
C GLY A 107 4.31 0.21 20.11
N ASN A 108 3.25 0.08 19.30
CA ASN A 108 1.88 0.02 19.80
C ASN A 108 1.44 -1.36 20.33
N GLY A 109 2.27 -2.41 20.19
CA GLY A 109 1.93 -3.76 20.62
C GLY A 109 0.90 -4.46 19.74
N GLU A 110 0.40 -3.81 18.69
CA GLU A 110 -0.59 -4.35 17.77
C GLU A 110 0.08 -4.98 16.55
N ARG A 111 -0.62 -5.90 15.89
CA ARG A 111 -0.19 -6.37 14.57
C ARG A 111 -0.45 -5.24 13.57
N CYS A 112 0.47 -5.03 12.63
CA CYS A 112 0.24 -4.06 11.56
C CYS A 112 -1.07 -4.37 10.83
N HIS A 113 -1.92 -3.35 10.73
CA HIS A 113 -3.13 -3.37 9.92
C HIS A 113 -2.76 -3.53 8.43
N GLN A 114 -3.70 -3.95 7.59
CA GLN A 114 -3.45 -4.12 6.15
C GLN A 114 -3.17 -2.75 5.50
N LEU A 115 -1.90 -2.39 5.37
CA LEU A 115 -1.46 -1.19 4.66
C LEU A 115 -1.50 -1.43 3.15
N ARG A 116 -1.98 -0.42 2.41
CA ARG A 116 -2.06 -0.49 0.96
C ARG A 116 -0.66 -0.38 0.35
N ALA A 117 -0.39 -1.18 -0.66
CA ALA A 117 0.81 -1.02 -1.48
C ALA A 117 0.48 -0.29 -2.79
N ARG A 118 1.40 0.55 -3.27
CA ARG A 118 1.34 1.09 -4.63
C ARG A 118 1.28 -0.07 -5.63
N GLY A 119 0.26 -0.09 -6.48
CA GLY A 119 0.05 -1.14 -7.49
C GLY A 119 -0.65 -2.41 -7.00
N GLN A 120 -1.08 -2.49 -5.73
CA GLN A 120 -2.04 -3.52 -5.32
C GLN A 120 -3.41 -3.23 -5.96
N HIS A 121 -3.82 -4.10 -6.87
CA HIS A 121 -5.16 -4.07 -7.46
C HIS A 121 -6.17 -4.63 -6.46
N HIS A 122 -7.17 -3.81 -6.09
CA HIS A 122 -8.36 -4.34 -5.44
C HIS A 122 -9.32 -4.91 -6.49
N SER A 123 -10.11 -5.89 -6.06
CA SER A 123 -11.26 -6.30 -6.86
C SER A 123 -12.35 -5.25 -6.68
N HIS A 124 -12.98 -4.88 -7.79
CA HIS A 124 -14.13 -3.98 -7.81
C HIS A 124 -15.42 -4.80 -7.90
N VAL A 125 -16.52 -4.28 -7.36
CA VAL A 125 -17.83 -4.93 -7.40
C VAL A 125 -18.59 -4.43 -8.62
N ALA A 126 -18.71 -5.27 -9.64
CA ALA A 126 -19.56 -5.00 -10.80
C ALA A 126 -20.86 -5.82 -10.70
N ARG A 127 -21.95 -5.38 -11.32
CA ARG A 127 -23.26 -6.01 -11.18
C ARG A 127 -23.73 -6.62 -12.50
N CYS A 128 -24.23 -7.85 -12.45
CA CYS A 128 -24.88 -8.45 -13.60
C CYS A 128 -26.26 -7.83 -13.85
N GLN A 129 -26.54 -7.37 -15.06
CA GLN A 129 -27.83 -6.80 -15.44
C GLN A 129 -28.97 -7.84 -15.52
N ARG A 130 -28.65 -9.13 -15.63
CA ARG A 130 -29.65 -10.20 -15.77
C ARG A 130 -30.10 -10.80 -14.44
N CYS A 131 -29.16 -11.08 -13.54
CA CYS A 131 -29.46 -11.75 -12.26
C CYS A 131 -29.16 -10.88 -11.04
N GLN A 132 -28.72 -9.63 -11.25
CA GLN A 132 -28.36 -8.67 -10.20
C GLN A 132 -27.27 -9.12 -9.23
N GLN A 133 -26.61 -10.25 -9.51
CA GLN A 133 -25.53 -10.76 -8.69
C GLN A 133 -24.29 -9.88 -8.83
N ASP A 134 -23.63 -9.66 -7.70
CA ASP A 134 -22.35 -8.96 -7.62
C ASP A 134 -21.22 -9.87 -8.11
N VAL A 135 -20.37 -9.32 -8.98
CA VAL A 135 -19.24 -10.00 -9.62
C VAL A 135 -17.98 -9.21 -9.31
N MET A 136 -17.02 -9.88 -8.67
CA MET A 136 -15.72 -9.29 -8.38
C MET A 136 -14.87 -9.26 -9.65
N VAL A 137 -14.42 -8.07 -10.05
CA VAL A 137 -13.61 -7.85 -11.24
C VAL A 137 -12.30 -7.16 -10.89
N GLY A 138 -11.19 -7.51 -11.56
CA GLY A 138 -9.93 -6.80 -11.39
C GLY A 138 -9.96 -5.39 -12.00
N THR A 139 -9.03 -4.51 -11.60
CA THR A 139 -8.95 -3.11 -12.06
C THR A 139 -8.95 -2.95 -13.58
N ARG A 140 -8.33 -3.87 -14.32
CA ARG A 140 -8.33 -3.84 -15.80
C ARG A 140 -9.74 -3.96 -16.38
N ILE A 141 -10.54 -4.89 -15.87
CA ILE A 141 -11.91 -5.12 -16.33
C ILE A 141 -12.78 -3.95 -15.88
N TRP A 142 -12.64 -3.52 -14.62
CA TRP A 142 -13.34 -2.35 -14.10
C TRP A 142 -13.14 -1.11 -14.97
N ASN A 143 -11.89 -0.76 -15.31
CA ASN A 143 -11.60 0.40 -16.13
C ASN A 143 -12.22 0.34 -17.54
N ARG A 144 -12.45 -0.85 -18.08
CA ARG A 144 -13.17 -1.01 -19.36
C ARG A 144 -14.67 -0.90 -19.18
N LEU A 145 -15.22 -1.50 -18.13
CA LEU A 145 -16.63 -1.38 -17.77
C LEU A 145 -17.02 0.08 -17.48
N SER A 146 -16.20 0.83 -16.73
CA SER A 146 -16.41 2.26 -16.45
C SER A 146 -16.37 3.14 -17.70
N LYS A 147 -15.70 2.67 -18.77
CA LYS A 147 -15.68 3.34 -20.09
C LYS A 147 -16.82 2.88 -21.01
N GLY A 148 -17.75 2.06 -20.50
CA GLY A 148 -18.94 1.62 -21.24
C GLY A 148 -18.77 0.33 -22.04
N SER A 149 -17.68 -0.44 -21.89
CA SER A 149 -17.55 -1.75 -22.56
C SER A 149 -18.62 -2.72 -22.07
N LYS A 150 -19.28 -3.43 -23.00
CA LYS A 150 -20.34 -4.42 -22.74
C LYS A 150 -19.88 -5.86 -22.97
N ASP A 151 -18.59 -6.08 -23.20
CA ASP A 151 -18.02 -7.37 -23.61
C ASP A 151 -17.73 -8.33 -22.46
N TYR A 152 -18.26 -8.02 -21.27
CA TYR A 152 -18.01 -8.76 -20.04
C TYR A 152 -19.30 -9.37 -19.51
N TYR A 153 -19.29 -10.68 -19.33
CA TYR A 153 -20.48 -11.48 -19.05
C TYR A 153 -20.36 -12.22 -17.72
N HIS A 154 -21.50 -12.36 -17.04
CA HIS A 154 -21.62 -13.13 -15.82
C HIS A 154 -21.46 -14.64 -16.10
N PRO A 155 -20.55 -15.36 -15.41
CA PRO A 155 -20.30 -16.78 -15.68
C PRO A 155 -21.53 -17.68 -15.59
N GLY A 156 -22.45 -17.40 -14.66
CA GLY A 156 -23.65 -18.24 -14.46
C GLY A 156 -24.77 -17.97 -15.46
N CYS A 157 -25.19 -16.71 -15.59
CA CYS A 157 -26.37 -16.36 -16.38
C CYS A 157 -26.06 -15.73 -17.76
N ARG A 158 -24.77 -15.54 -18.08
CA ARG A 158 -24.27 -14.86 -19.29
C ARG A 158 -24.81 -13.44 -19.52
N GLY A 159 -25.42 -12.82 -18.50
CA GLY A 159 -25.86 -11.43 -18.58
C GLY A 159 -24.67 -10.48 -18.56
N THR A 160 -24.76 -9.36 -19.27
CA THR A 160 -23.74 -8.32 -19.27
C THR A 160 -23.53 -7.77 -17.87
N ILE A 161 -22.26 -7.60 -17.50
CA ILE A 161 -21.85 -6.99 -16.25
C ILE A 161 -21.62 -5.50 -16.49
N THR A 162 -22.08 -4.65 -15.58
CA THR A 162 -21.86 -3.19 -15.62
C THR A 162 -21.39 -2.66 -14.28
N VAL A 163 -20.87 -1.44 -14.27
CA VAL A 163 -20.58 -0.71 -13.03
C VAL A 163 -21.91 -0.32 -12.36
N PRO A 164 -22.08 -0.51 -11.04
CA PRO A 164 -23.26 -0.03 -10.33
C PRO A 164 -23.26 1.51 -10.28
N GLY A 165 -24.38 2.15 -10.64
CA GLY A 165 -24.56 3.60 -10.47
C GLY A 165 -24.17 4.48 -11.66
N THR A 166 -24.05 3.94 -12.88
CA THR A 166 -23.93 4.76 -14.10
C THR A 166 -25.32 5.00 -14.70
N GLU A 167 -26.11 5.84 -14.05
CA GLU A 167 -27.22 6.53 -14.71
C GLU A 167 -26.61 7.76 -15.39
N LEU A 168 -26.68 7.82 -16.71
CA LEU A 168 -26.41 9.05 -17.46
C LEU A 168 -27.62 9.95 -17.24
N SER A 169 -27.52 10.93 -16.33
CA SER A 169 -28.44 12.06 -16.29
C SER A 169 -27.84 13.23 -17.04
N ASP A 170 -28.71 13.85 -17.82
CA ASP A 170 -28.51 14.94 -18.77
C ASP A 170 -27.66 16.13 -18.31
N VAL A 171 -27.23 16.89 -19.32
CA VAL A 171 -26.57 18.19 -19.28
C VAL A 171 -27.26 19.11 -18.28
N ASP A 172 -26.51 19.65 -17.30
CA ASP A 172 -26.82 20.99 -16.78
C ASP A 172 -25.55 21.73 -16.31
N GLU A 173 -25.52 23.00 -16.69
CA GLU A 173 -24.43 23.96 -16.49
C GLU A 173 -24.33 24.35 -15.02
N GLY A 174 -23.26 23.90 -14.34
CA GLY A 174 -23.10 24.12 -12.89
C GLY A 174 -21.66 23.95 -12.40
N TRP A 175 -20.76 24.69 -13.03
CA TRP A 175 -19.31 24.71 -12.88
C TRP A 175 -18.85 25.31 -11.52
N TRP A 176 -18.11 24.48 -10.76
CA TRP A 176 -17.34 24.67 -9.50
C TRP A 176 -18.09 24.57 -8.15
N SER A 177 -17.69 23.65 -7.28
CA SER A 177 -16.46 23.85 -6.52
C SER A 177 -15.95 22.57 -5.82
N HIS A 178 -14.62 22.45 -5.78
CA HIS A 178 -13.84 21.72 -4.77
C HIS A 178 -13.26 20.32 -5.07
N TRP A 179 -12.84 19.94 -6.28
CA TRP A 179 -11.76 18.91 -6.38
C TRP A 179 -10.78 19.25 -7.50
N GLY A 180 -9.74 19.98 -7.11
CA GLY A 180 -8.73 20.54 -7.99
C GLY A 180 -7.52 19.62 -8.23
N ARG A 181 -7.07 19.68 -9.48
CA ARG A 181 -5.67 19.68 -9.94
C ARG A 181 -4.96 18.33 -10.09
N LYS A 182 -5.14 17.74 -11.28
CA LYS A 182 -4.07 17.48 -12.27
C LYS A 182 -4.53 16.36 -13.21
N LEU A 183 -5.17 16.67 -14.34
CA LEU A 183 -5.12 15.81 -15.57
C LEU A 183 -5.91 16.40 -16.76
N TYR A 184 -5.70 17.66 -17.12
CA TYR A 184 -6.09 18.13 -18.47
C TYR A 184 -5.08 19.18 -18.97
N GLN A 185 -3.94 18.69 -19.43
CA GLN A 185 -3.18 19.39 -20.46
C GLN A 185 -2.86 18.36 -21.54
N ALA A 186 -3.03 18.79 -22.79
CA ALA A 186 -2.97 18.02 -24.02
C ALA A 186 -4.20 17.13 -24.25
N VAL A 187 -5.23 17.69 -24.90
CA VAL A 187 -5.58 17.40 -26.31
C VAL A 187 -6.70 18.37 -26.69
N LEU A 188 -6.37 19.50 -27.32
CA LEU A 188 -7.26 20.18 -28.27
C LEU A 188 -6.38 20.95 -29.27
N PHE A 189 -5.68 20.19 -30.12
CA PHE A 189 -5.36 20.61 -31.48
C PHE A 189 -6.22 19.74 -32.40
N SER A 190 -7.09 20.42 -33.15
CA SER A 190 -7.81 20.05 -34.38
C SER A 190 -9.08 20.90 -34.38
N ASP A 191 -9.10 21.99 -35.14
CA ASP A 191 -9.64 22.04 -36.52
C ASP A 191 -11.17 21.87 -36.50
N ARG A 192 -12.03 22.60 -37.21
CA ARG A 192 -11.97 23.74 -38.16
C ARG A 192 -13.44 23.93 -38.60
N ASP A 193 -13.79 25.14 -39.04
CA ASP A 193 -14.78 25.44 -40.10
C ASP A 193 -16.30 25.16 -39.97
N ARG A 194 -17.02 26.25 -40.34
CA ARG A 194 -18.21 26.37 -41.22
C ARG A 194 -19.63 26.20 -40.66
N GLY A 195 -20.39 27.28 -40.88
CA GLY A 195 -21.84 27.43 -40.81
C GLY A 195 -22.19 28.90 -40.95
#